data_AF-A0A0S8ITZ6-F1
#
_entry.id   AF-A0A0S8ITZ6-F1
#
_cell.length_a   1.000
_cell.length_b   1.000
_cell.length_c   1.000
_cell.angle_alpha   90.00
_cell.angle_beta   90.00
_cell.angle_gamma   90.00
#
_symmetry.space_group_name_H-M   'P 1'
#
loop_
_entity.id
_entity.type
_entity.pdbx_description
1 polymer ?
#
loop_
_entity_poly.entity_id
_entity_poly.type
_entity_poly.pdbx_seq_one_letter_code
_entity_poly.pdbx_strand_id
1 'polypeptide(L)'
;MGTFFVVAVSILVFSALVCLAIPIRLRLSFSDRKRSLALSWLVMDVEGNLREKVFRLDLFHQRIITRKFKKDGEEVKRTKKKKSKAKVEVDQGEKKKSKLRPLDLWIKKELVMRVIRIAFRFILDLLRAIRWDELSLELDLATPDPALTGILYGQLCAVKYSANHFFPSARIEVQPDFVNQLPRGSAETVFSVRPVHLVVSASKMFFALPKIRIVKALIEVKRR
;
A
#
# COMPACT_ATOMS: atom_id res chain seq x y z
N MET A 1 9.96 30.25 35.16
CA MET A 1 9.66 28.91 34.60
C MET A 1 8.91 28.95 33.27
N GLY A 2 8.00 29.92 33.03
CA GLY A 2 7.21 29.95 31.79
C GLY A 2 8.01 30.10 30.48
N THR A 3 9.06 30.92 30.45
CA THR A 3 9.86 31.16 29.23
C THR A 3 10.60 29.90 28.74
N PHE A 4 11.24 29.16 29.65
CA PHE A 4 11.92 27.90 29.32
C PHE A 4 10.95 26.84 28.76
N PHE A 5 9.75 26.74 29.33
CA PHE A 5 8.74 25.81 28.83
C PHE A 5 8.27 26.18 27.42
N VAL A 6 8.01 27.47 27.15
CA VAL A 6 7.61 27.93 25.82
C VAL A 6 8.70 27.63 24.79
N VAL A 7 9.97 27.94 25.10
CA VAL A 7 11.10 27.66 24.19
C VAL A 7 11.25 26.17 23.91
N ALA A 8 11.16 25.32 24.94
CA ALA A 8 11.25 23.87 24.78
C ALA A 8 10.14 23.31 23.86
N VAL A 9 8.90 23.77 24.05
CA VAL A 9 7.76 23.38 23.21
C VAL A 9 7.96 23.85 21.77
N SER A 10 8.42 25.08 21.56
CA SER A 10 8.70 25.61 20.22
C SER A 10 9.75 24.79 19.47
N ILE A 11 10.84 24.39 20.14
CA ILE A 11 11.89 23.55 19.56
C ILE A 11 11.32 22.17 19.18
N LEU A 12 10.51 21.57 20.04
CA LEU A 12 9.89 20.27 19.78
C LEU A 12 8.96 20.33 18.56
N VAL A 13 8.10 21.35 18.48
CA VAL A 13 7.21 21.55 17.33
C VAL A 13 8.00 21.78 16.06
N PHE A 14 9.04 22.61 16.10
CA PHE A 14 9.89 22.86 14.94
C PHE A 14 10.60 21.58 14.46
N SER A 15 11.16 20.79 15.38
CA SER A 15 11.78 19.50 15.07
C SER A 15 10.79 18.53 14.43
N ALA A 16 9.56 18.43 14.96
CA ALA A 16 8.51 17.60 14.38
C ALA A 16 8.14 18.05 12.95
N LEU A 17 8.05 19.36 12.69
CA LEU A 17 7.80 19.90 11.36
C LEU A 17 8.92 19.58 10.37
N VAL A 18 10.18 19.70 10.80
CA VAL A 18 11.34 19.31 9.98
C VAL A 18 11.28 17.82 9.65
N CYS A 19 11.01 16.95 10.63
CA CYS A 19 10.86 15.51 10.41
C CYS A 19 9.74 15.17 9.41
N LEU A 20 8.62 15.92 9.42
CA LEU A 20 7.52 15.75 8.48
C LEU A 20 7.83 16.28 7.06
N ALA A 21 8.79 17.21 6.94
CA ALA A 21 9.23 17.73 5.65
C ALA A 21 10.16 16.76 4.90
N ILE A 22 10.84 15.86 5.63
CA ILE A 22 11.77 14.88 5.06
C ILE A 22 10.99 13.78 4.34
N PRO A 23 11.34 13.45 3.08
CA PRO A 23 10.67 12.41 2.31
C PRO A 23 10.93 11.02 2.92
N ILE A 24 9.86 10.25 3.05
CA ILE A 24 9.92 8.81 3.31
C ILE A 24 10.15 8.12 1.96
N ARG A 25 11.19 7.29 1.87
CA ARG A 25 11.47 6.47 0.68
C ARG A 25 10.95 5.06 0.88
N LEU A 26 10.20 4.57 -0.08
CA LEU A 26 9.66 3.22 -0.16
C LEU A 26 10.30 2.55 -1.36
N ARG A 27 11.10 1.51 -1.13
CA ARG A 27 11.72 0.68 -2.16
C ARG A 27 11.05 -0.68 -2.19
N LEU A 28 10.36 -0.99 -3.28
CA LEU A 28 9.77 -2.30 -3.52
C LEU A 28 10.62 -3.02 -4.56
N SER A 29 11.12 -4.21 -4.22
CA SER A 29 11.88 -5.05 -5.13
C SER A 29 11.18 -6.40 -5.27
N PHE A 30 10.80 -6.72 -6.50
CA PHE A 30 10.16 -7.95 -6.92
C PHE A 30 11.08 -8.65 -7.90
N SER A 31 11.79 -9.67 -7.43
CA SER A 31 12.49 -10.63 -8.28
C SER A 31 11.79 -11.98 -8.17
N ASP A 32 11.90 -12.83 -9.19
CA ASP A 32 11.34 -14.19 -9.18
C ASP A 32 11.67 -14.97 -7.90
N ARG A 33 12.85 -14.73 -7.32
CA ARG A 33 13.29 -15.41 -6.10
C ARG A 33 13.10 -14.58 -4.84
N LYS A 34 13.07 -13.25 -4.91
CA LYS A 34 13.08 -12.38 -3.73
C LYS A 34 11.99 -11.32 -3.86
N ARG A 35 11.12 -11.23 -2.86
CA ARG A 35 10.20 -10.11 -2.69
C ARG A 35 10.61 -9.34 -1.44
N SER A 36 11.21 -8.18 -1.61
CA SER A 36 11.62 -7.31 -0.51
C SER A 36 10.93 -5.96 -0.58
N LEU A 37 10.54 -5.48 0.60
CA LEU A 37 10.02 -4.14 0.82
C LEU A 37 11.00 -3.45 1.76
N ALA A 38 11.53 -2.31 1.37
CA ALA A 38 12.34 -1.46 2.24
C ALA A 38 11.65 -0.10 2.40
N LEU A 39 11.59 0.38 3.64
CA LEU A 39 11.09 1.69 4.02
C LEU A 39 12.24 2.43 4.70
N SER A 40 12.70 3.51 4.09
CA SER A 40 13.76 4.36 4.59
C SER A 40 13.19 5.71 4.99
N TRP A 41 13.37 6.10 6.25
CA TRP A 41 12.97 7.40 6.75
C TRP A 41 14.05 7.98 7.67
N LEU A 42 14.69 9.05 7.18
CA LEU A 42 15.71 9.82 7.90
C LEU A 42 16.96 8.98 8.23
N VAL A 43 16.97 8.30 9.37
CA VAL A 43 18.05 7.42 9.85
C VAL A 43 17.57 5.99 10.11
N MET A 44 16.26 5.75 9.93
CA MET A 44 15.64 4.47 10.18
C MET A 44 15.37 3.77 8.85
N ASP A 45 15.90 2.57 8.70
CA ASP A 45 15.68 1.70 7.56
C ASP A 45 14.98 0.43 8.02
N VAL A 46 13.90 0.09 7.34
CA VAL A 46 13.08 -1.07 7.66
C VAL A 46 13.01 -1.94 6.41
N GLU A 47 13.73 -3.05 6.40
CA GLU A 47 13.73 -4.03 5.30
C GLU A 47 12.95 -5.28 5.69
N GLY A 48 11.95 -5.64 4.91
CA GLY A 48 11.17 -6.87 5.04
C GLY A 48 11.32 -7.74 3.80
N ASN A 49 11.86 -8.95 3.95
CA ASN A 49 11.79 -9.99 2.92
C ASN A 49 10.51 -10.79 3.13
N LEU A 50 9.49 -10.59 2.28
CA LEU A 50 8.18 -11.22 2.41
C LEU A 50 8.26 -12.75 2.25
N ARG A 51 9.21 -13.25 1.43
CA ARG A 51 9.35 -14.69 1.16
C ARG A 51 9.95 -15.42 2.35
N GLU A 52 11.02 -14.86 2.91
CA GLU A 52 11.71 -15.44 4.08
C GLU A 52 11.06 -15.04 5.41
N LYS A 53 10.10 -14.10 5.36
CA LYS A 53 9.46 -13.47 6.54
C LYS A 53 10.47 -12.94 7.54
N VAL A 54 11.56 -12.36 7.03
CA VAL A 54 12.59 -11.71 7.84
C VAL A 54 12.33 -10.23 7.82
N PHE A 55 12.25 -9.63 8.99
CA PHE A 55 12.14 -8.20 9.17
C PHE A 55 13.42 -7.68 9.84
N ARG A 56 14.05 -6.69 9.22
CA ARG A 56 15.26 -6.02 9.69
C ARG A 56 14.93 -4.55 9.92
N LEU A 57 15.31 -4.07 11.10
CA LEU A 57 15.24 -2.66 11.45
C LEU A 57 16.67 -2.20 11.75
N ASP A 58 17.13 -1.28 10.93
CA ASP A 58 18.43 -0.63 11.04
C ASP A 58 18.20 0.84 11.43
N LEU A 59 19.03 1.36 12.33
CA LEU A 59 18.98 2.75 12.79
C LEU A 59 20.40 3.30 12.72
N PHE A 60 20.61 4.42 12.04
CA PHE A 60 21.93 4.98 11.79
C PHE A 60 22.90 3.96 11.17
N HIS A 61 22.42 3.12 10.25
CA HIS A 61 23.17 2.00 9.65
C HIS A 61 23.63 0.93 10.66
N GLN A 62 23.22 1.01 11.93
CA GLN A 62 23.44 -0.03 12.93
C GLN A 62 22.24 -0.95 12.99
N ARG A 63 22.50 -2.26 12.92
CA ARG A 63 21.46 -3.29 12.95
C ARG A 63 20.94 -3.46 14.38
N ILE A 64 19.72 -3.00 14.65
CA ILE A 64 19.12 -3.12 15.99
C ILE A 64 18.36 -4.44 16.12
N ILE A 65 17.46 -4.74 15.18
CA ILE A 65 16.52 -5.87 15.34
C ILE A 65 16.45 -6.68 14.06
N THR A 66 16.69 -7.98 14.17
CA THR A 66 16.35 -8.95 13.12
C THR A 66 15.38 -9.96 13.70
N ARG A 67 14.12 -9.91 13.27
CA ARG A 67 13.09 -10.86 13.71
C ARG A 67 12.68 -11.73 12.53
N LYS A 68 12.88 -13.05 12.66
CA LYS A 68 12.32 -14.04 11.74
C LYS A 68 10.93 -14.39 12.25
N PHE A 69 9.88 -14.14 11.48
CA PHE A 69 8.54 -14.61 11.84
C PHE A 69 8.51 -16.12 11.62
N LYS A 70 8.55 -16.89 12.72
CA LYS A 70 8.30 -18.33 12.67
C LYS A 70 6.90 -18.53 12.09
N LYS A 71 6.77 -19.48 11.16
CA LYS A 71 5.50 -19.78 10.51
C LYS A 71 4.63 -20.53 11.52
N ASP A 72 3.89 -19.81 12.36
CA ASP A 72 2.98 -20.37 13.39
C ASP A 72 1.76 -21.11 12.79
N GLY A 73 1.84 -21.55 11.54
CA GLY A 73 0.73 -22.02 10.73
C GLY A 73 0.55 -23.53 10.62
N GLU A 74 1.37 -24.36 11.28
CA GLU A 74 1.27 -25.82 11.14
C GLU A 74 0.70 -26.55 12.36
N GLU A 75 0.68 -25.94 13.55
CA GLU A 75 0.10 -26.59 14.74
C GLU A 75 -1.38 -26.23 15.02
N VAL A 76 -1.89 -25.09 14.54
CA VAL A 76 -3.27 -24.66 14.87
C VAL A 76 -4.35 -25.37 14.04
N LYS A 77 -3.99 -26.08 12.96
CA LYS A 77 -4.96 -26.86 12.15
C LYS A 77 -5.34 -28.22 12.74
N ARG A 78 -4.66 -28.73 13.78
CA ARG A 78 -5.03 -30.01 14.41
C ARG A 78 -6.00 -29.87 15.59
N THR A 79 -6.12 -28.68 16.20
CA THR A 79 -6.95 -28.52 17.41
C THR A 79 -8.38 -28.02 17.14
N LYS A 80 -8.67 -27.44 15.96
CA LYS A 80 -10.04 -26.98 15.62
C LYS A 80 -10.94 -28.02 14.94
N LYS A 81 -10.44 -29.18 14.52
CA LYS A 81 -11.28 -30.24 13.94
C LYS A 81 -12.00 -31.13 14.99
N LYS A 82 -11.71 -30.96 16.28
CA LYS A 82 -12.30 -31.79 17.36
C LYS A 82 -13.32 -31.09 18.28
N LYS A 83 -13.60 -29.79 18.08
CA LYS A 83 -14.61 -29.04 18.87
C LYS A 83 -15.85 -28.57 18.08
N SER A 84 -16.02 -29.00 16.84
CA SER A 84 -17.17 -28.63 15.97
C SER A 84 -18.31 -29.67 15.96
N LYS A 85 -18.55 -30.38 17.06
CA LYS A 85 -19.69 -31.32 17.16
C LYS A 85 -20.51 -31.22 18.45
N ALA A 86 -20.27 -30.21 19.30
CA ALA A 86 -21.03 -30.07 20.54
C ALA A 86 -21.57 -28.65 20.70
N LYS A 87 -22.90 -28.55 20.67
CA LYS A 87 -23.75 -27.45 21.16
C LYS A 87 -23.63 -26.09 20.45
N VAL A 88 -24.59 -25.83 19.57
CA VAL A 88 -25.42 -24.60 19.62
C VAL A 88 -26.79 -24.95 19.00
N GLU A 89 -27.73 -25.45 19.81
CA GLU A 89 -29.15 -25.20 19.59
C GLU A 89 -29.39 -23.74 20.01
N VAL A 90 -29.54 -22.85 19.02
CA VAL A 90 -30.05 -21.49 19.24
C VAL A 90 -31.21 -21.31 18.27
N ASP A 91 -32.38 -21.46 18.85
CA ASP A 91 -33.57 -20.61 18.72
C ASP A 91 -33.71 -19.86 17.38
N GLN A 92 -34.62 -20.36 16.56
CA GLN A 92 -35.05 -19.76 15.30
C GLN A 92 -35.95 -18.55 15.58
N GLY A 93 -35.34 -17.44 16.00
CA GLY A 93 -35.98 -16.13 15.96
C GLY A 93 -36.20 -15.70 14.50
N GLU A 94 -37.47 -15.66 14.08
CA GLU A 94 -37.91 -15.23 12.77
C GLU A 94 -37.25 -13.89 12.35
N LYS A 95 -36.37 -13.97 11.34
CA LYS A 95 -35.81 -12.79 10.67
C LYS A 95 -36.94 -12.10 9.90
N LYS A 96 -37.62 -11.16 10.56
CA LYS A 96 -38.45 -10.14 9.89
C LYS A 96 -37.60 -9.48 8.82
N LYS A 97 -37.86 -9.84 7.56
CA LYS A 97 -37.32 -9.17 6.37
C LYS A 97 -37.83 -7.74 6.40
N SER A 98 -37.06 -6.84 7.00
CA SER A 98 -37.34 -5.41 6.95
C SER A 98 -37.26 -5.02 5.48
N LYS A 99 -38.44 -4.77 4.89
CA LYS A 99 -38.57 -4.23 3.54
C LYS A 99 -37.93 -2.85 3.55
N LEU A 100 -36.63 -2.80 3.23
CA LEU A 100 -35.90 -1.55 3.00
C LEU A 100 -36.65 -0.80 1.91
N ARG A 101 -37.31 0.30 2.28
CA ARG A 101 -38.07 1.12 1.34
C ARG A 101 -37.07 1.72 0.32
N PRO A 102 -37.31 1.57 -0.99
CA PRO A 102 -36.38 2.02 -2.03
C PRO A 102 -36.13 3.54 -2.02
N LEU A 103 -37.04 4.32 -1.44
CA LEU A 103 -36.91 5.77 -1.28
C LEU A 103 -35.76 6.19 -0.34
N ASP A 104 -35.43 5.39 0.70
CA ASP A 104 -34.29 5.68 1.58
C ASP A 104 -32.94 5.52 0.86
N LEU A 105 -32.89 4.72 -0.21
CA LEU A 105 -31.66 4.52 -1.00
C LEU A 105 -31.36 5.73 -1.90
N TRP A 106 -32.39 6.47 -2.33
CA TRP A 106 -32.22 7.62 -3.23
C TRP A 106 -31.68 8.86 -2.50
N ILE A 107 -32.22 9.17 -1.31
CA ILE A 107 -31.68 10.24 -0.45
C ILE A 107 -30.23 9.91 -0.02
N LYS A 108 -29.92 8.61 0.14
CA LYS A 108 -28.55 8.15 0.40
C LYS A 108 -27.65 8.22 -0.83
N LYS A 109 -28.17 8.10 -2.06
CA LYS A 109 -27.35 8.09 -3.29
C LYS A 109 -26.56 9.38 -3.45
N GLU A 110 -27.16 10.54 -3.19
CA GLU A 110 -26.45 11.82 -3.30
C GLU A 110 -25.33 11.94 -2.26
N LEU A 111 -25.60 11.54 -1.01
CA LEU A 111 -24.59 11.51 0.05
C LEU A 111 -23.45 10.54 -0.28
N VAL A 112 -23.78 9.33 -0.73
CA VAL A 112 -22.82 8.31 -1.13
C VAL A 112 -21.96 8.80 -2.30
N MET A 113 -22.57 9.35 -3.36
CA MET A 113 -21.81 9.91 -4.49
C MET A 113 -20.91 11.07 -4.07
N ARG A 114 -21.35 11.91 -3.14
CA ARG A 114 -20.52 12.99 -2.60
C ARG A 114 -19.33 12.44 -1.82
N VAL A 115 -19.54 11.43 -0.97
CA VAL A 115 -18.47 10.77 -0.21
C VAL A 115 -17.49 10.07 -1.15
N ILE A 116 -17.97 9.33 -2.16
CA ILE A 116 -17.14 8.69 -3.18
C ILE A 116 -16.31 9.74 -3.93
N ARG A 117 -16.89 10.86 -4.33
CA ARG A 117 -16.17 11.94 -5.01
C ARG A 117 -15.08 12.55 -4.13
N ILE A 118 -15.35 12.77 -2.84
CA ILE A 118 -14.36 13.26 -1.87
C ILE A 118 -13.24 12.23 -1.69
N ALA A 119 -13.59 10.95 -1.52
CA ALA A 119 -12.62 9.87 -1.38
C ALA A 119 -11.75 9.71 -2.63
N PHE A 120 -12.34 9.78 -3.83
CA PHE A 120 -11.61 9.69 -5.09
C PHE A 120 -10.66 10.86 -5.28
N ARG A 121 -11.10 12.09 -4.97
CA ARG A 121 -10.22 13.27 -4.97
C ARG A 121 -9.06 13.11 -4.00
N PHE A 122 -9.32 12.62 -2.79
CA PHE A 122 -8.29 12.33 -1.80
C PHE A 122 -7.28 11.28 -2.29
N ILE A 123 -7.73 10.20 -2.94
CA ILE A 123 -6.85 9.20 -3.54
C ILE A 123 -5.98 9.82 -4.63
N LEU A 124 -6.54 10.67 -5.50
CA LEU A 124 -5.76 11.37 -6.52
C LEU A 124 -4.72 12.32 -5.91
N ASP A 125 -5.08 13.05 -4.86
CA ASP A 125 -4.15 13.94 -4.15
C ASP A 125 -3.05 13.14 -3.44
N LEU A 126 -3.38 11.95 -2.90
CA LEU A 126 -2.41 11.02 -2.31
C LEU A 126 -1.44 10.52 -3.39
N LEU A 127 -1.95 10.06 -4.53
CA LEU A 127 -1.15 9.58 -5.65
C LEU A 127 -0.24 10.69 -6.22
N ARG A 128 -0.71 11.95 -6.25
CA ARG A 128 0.10 13.11 -6.64
C ARG A 128 1.20 13.45 -5.63
N ALA A 129 1.03 13.11 -4.36
CA ALA A 129 2.05 13.29 -3.34
C ALA A 129 3.14 12.21 -3.39
N ILE A 130 2.90 11.11 -4.10
CA ILE A 130 3.88 10.05 -4.34
C ILE A 130 4.75 10.48 -5.53
N ARG A 131 6.02 10.73 -5.26
CA ARG A 131 7.03 10.96 -6.30
C ARG A 131 7.67 9.64 -6.66
N TRP A 132 7.70 9.34 -7.95
CA TRP A 132 8.44 8.20 -8.49
C TRP A 132 9.88 8.66 -8.69
N ASP A 133 10.81 8.09 -7.93
CA ASP A 133 12.22 8.45 -8.02
C ASP A 133 12.94 7.56 -9.03
N GLU A 134 12.72 6.25 -8.94
CA GLU A 134 13.35 5.26 -9.79
C GLU A 134 12.40 4.09 -10.06
N LEU A 135 12.36 3.64 -11.31
CA LEU A 135 11.63 2.46 -11.75
C LEU A 135 12.62 1.63 -12.58
N SER A 136 13.15 0.55 -12.03
CA SER A 136 13.97 -0.40 -12.78
C SER A 136 13.15 -1.64 -13.10
N LEU A 137 13.06 -2.02 -14.36
CA LEU A 137 12.38 -3.23 -14.81
C LEU A 137 13.36 -3.99 -15.70
N GLU A 138 13.82 -5.13 -15.22
CA GLU A 138 14.67 -6.06 -15.94
C GLU A 138 13.80 -7.25 -16.35
N LEU A 139 13.72 -7.54 -17.64
CA LEU A 139 12.93 -8.63 -18.17
C LEU A 139 13.78 -9.49 -19.10
N ASP A 140 13.98 -10.73 -18.71
CA ASP A 140 14.63 -11.76 -19.51
C ASP A 140 13.54 -12.54 -20.26
N LEU A 141 13.45 -12.33 -21.56
CA LEU A 141 12.47 -12.99 -22.43
C LEU A 141 13.02 -14.34 -22.86
N ALA A 142 12.37 -15.41 -22.41
CA ALA A 142 12.69 -16.76 -22.81
C ALA A 142 11.41 -17.47 -23.28
N THR A 143 11.45 -18.04 -24.48
CA THR A 143 10.42 -18.96 -24.99
C THR A 143 11.09 -20.22 -25.54
N PRO A 144 10.39 -21.37 -25.56
CA PRO A 144 10.94 -22.61 -26.13
C PRO A 144 11.35 -22.50 -27.61
N ASP A 145 10.71 -21.58 -28.36
CA ASP A 145 11.06 -21.27 -29.74
C ASP A 145 11.87 -19.95 -29.81
N PRO A 146 13.13 -19.98 -30.28
CA PRO A 146 13.95 -18.79 -30.47
C PRO A 146 13.34 -17.74 -31.40
N ALA A 147 12.59 -18.16 -32.43
CA ALA A 147 11.96 -17.23 -33.35
C ALA A 147 10.91 -16.37 -32.64
N LEU A 148 10.09 -16.98 -31.78
CA LEU A 148 9.11 -16.26 -30.95
C LEU A 148 9.79 -15.32 -29.95
N THR A 149 10.90 -15.71 -29.33
CA THR A 149 11.67 -14.83 -28.43
C THR A 149 12.12 -13.57 -29.18
N GLY A 150 12.65 -13.72 -30.39
CA GLY A 150 13.06 -12.59 -31.23
C GLY A 150 11.91 -11.65 -31.59
N ILE A 151 10.74 -12.20 -31.95
CA ILE A 151 9.54 -11.41 -32.27
C ILE A 151 9.06 -10.62 -31.04
N LEU A 152 8.95 -11.27 -29.87
CA LEU A 152 8.51 -10.63 -28.64
C LEU A 152 9.50 -9.56 -28.16
N TYR A 153 10.80 -9.84 -28.27
CA TYR A 153 11.85 -8.87 -27.97
C TYR A 153 11.69 -7.61 -28.82
N GLY A 154 11.51 -7.76 -30.14
CA GLY A 154 11.29 -6.63 -31.04
C GLY A 154 10.07 -5.79 -30.67
N GLN A 155 8.95 -6.44 -30.33
CA GLN A 155 7.73 -5.76 -29.87
C GLN A 155 7.95 -5.01 -28.55
N LEU A 156 8.62 -5.63 -27.58
CA LEU A 156 8.89 -5.01 -26.28
C LEU A 156 9.90 -3.88 -26.38
N CYS A 157 10.87 -3.94 -27.29
CA CYS A 157 11.73 -2.81 -27.60
C CYS A 157 10.92 -1.60 -28.09
N ALA A 158 9.94 -1.80 -28.97
CA ALA A 158 9.08 -0.71 -29.44
C ALA A 158 8.29 -0.07 -28.26
N VAL A 159 7.71 -0.89 -27.39
CA VAL A 159 7.02 -0.41 -26.18
C VAL A 159 7.97 0.30 -25.23
N LYS A 160 9.18 -0.24 -25.02
CA LYS A 160 10.23 0.37 -24.19
C LYS A 160 10.58 1.77 -24.68
N TYR A 161 10.74 1.98 -25.99
CA TYR A 161 11.03 3.31 -26.54
C TYR A 161 9.89 4.30 -26.26
N SER A 162 8.63 3.89 -26.44
CA SER A 162 7.48 4.74 -26.10
C SER A 162 7.41 5.02 -24.60
N ALA A 163 7.63 4.01 -23.76
CA ALA A 163 7.58 4.14 -22.31
C ALA A 163 8.68 5.08 -21.77
N ASN A 164 9.90 4.98 -22.30
CA ASN A 164 11.01 5.85 -21.91
C ASN A 164 10.74 7.33 -22.23
N HIS A 165 9.93 7.62 -23.26
CA HIS A 165 9.51 9.00 -23.55
C HIS A 165 8.59 9.57 -22.46
N PHE A 166 7.65 8.77 -21.94
CA PHE A 166 6.74 9.19 -20.87
C PHE A 166 7.38 9.13 -19.48
N PHE A 167 8.36 8.23 -19.28
CA PHE A 167 9.00 7.97 -17.99
C PHE A 167 10.53 7.99 -18.14
N PRO A 168 11.16 9.17 -18.26
CA PRO A 168 12.60 9.27 -18.47
C PRO A 168 13.45 8.75 -17.30
N SER A 169 12.87 8.64 -16.10
CA SER A 169 13.51 8.04 -14.92
C SER A 169 13.34 6.52 -14.83
N ALA A 170 12.59 5.91 -15.75
CA ALA A 170 12.42 4.47 -15.79
C ALA A 170 13.58 3.81 -16.55
N ARG A 171 14.26 2.86 -15.91
CA ARG A 171 15.27 1.99 -16.50
C ARG A 171 14.60 0.68 -16.87
N ILE A 172 14.14 0.57 -18.12
CA ILE A 172 13.57 -0.67 -18.64
C ILE A 172 14.66 -1.39 -19.42
N GLU A 173 15.12 -2.53 -18.91
CA GLU A 173 16.03 -3.44 -19.56
C GLU A 173 15.28 -4.69 -20.01
N VAL A 174 15.40 -5.01 -21.29
CA VAL A 174 14.81 -6.21 -21.87
C VAL A 174 15.96 -6.95 -22.51
N GLN A 175 16.14 -8.22 -22.16
CA GLN A 175 17.20 -9.07 -22.72
C GLN A 175 16.55 -10.35 -23.27
N PRO A 176 16.84 -10.74 -24.52
CA PRO A 176 16.39 -12.03 -25.03
C PRO A 176 17.30 -13.14 -24.48
N ASP A 177 16.71 -14.19 -23.94
CA ASP A 177 17.39 -15.37 -23.45
C ASP A 177 16.95 -16.59 -24.26
N PHE A 178 17.85 -17.04 -25.14
CA PHE A 178 17.62 -18.21 -26.00
C PHE A 178 18.04 -19.54 -25.34
N VAL A 179 18.63 -19.49 -24.14
CA VAL A 179 19.14 -20.67 -23.44
C VAL A 179 18.11 -21.19 -22.44
N ASN A 180 17.48 -20.29 -21.68
CA ASN A 180 16.42 -20.67 -20.75
C ASN A 180 15.07 -20.80 -21.46
N GLN A 181 14.18 -21.65 -20.93
CA GLN A 181 12.84 -21.86 -21.49
C GLN A 181 11.75 -21.01 -20.81
N LEU A 182 12.05 -20.45 -19.64
CA LEU A 182 11.11 -19.71 -18.82
C LEU A 182 11.56 -18.26 -18.69
N PRO A 183 10.67 -17.28 -18.94
CA PRO A 183 10.99 -15.88 -18.78
C PRO A 183 11.28 -15.57 -17.31
N ARG A 184 12.19 -14.62 -17.08
CA ARG A 184 12.52 -14.13 -15.74
C ARG A 184 12.37 -12.62 -15.68
N GLY A 185 12.14 -12.11 -14.48
CA GLY A 185 12.03 -10.66 -14.29
C GLY A 185 12.40 -10.16 -12.90
N SER A 186 13.00 -8.97 -12.90
CA SER A 186 13.16 -8.09 -11.75
C SER A 186 12.34 -6.83 -11.99
N ALA A 187 11.56 -6.41 -11.00
CA ALA A 187 11.00 -5.06 -10.96
C ALA A 187 11.38 -4.41 -9.65
N GLU A 188 12.05 -3.27 -9.72
CA GLU A 188 12.39 -2.44 -8.59
C GLU A 188 11.77 -1.06 -8.74
N THR A 189 11.07 -0.61 -7.71
CA THR A 189 10.38 0.68 -7.72
C THR A 189 10.70 1.44 -6.44
N VAL A 190 11.15 2.67 -6.59
CA VAL A 190 11.45 3.58 -5.49
C VAL A 190 10.51 4.77 -5.55
N PHE A 191 9.76 4.94 -4.46
CA PHE A 191 8.82 6.03 -4.28
C PHE A 191 9.23 6.88 -3.11
N SER A 192 9.17 8.20 -3.27
CA SER A 192 9.26 9.15 -2.17
C SER A 192 7.90 9.73 -1.85
N VAL A 193 7.55 9.75 -0.57
CA VAL A 193 6.35 10.43 -0.09
C VAL A 193 6.73 11.39 1.02
N ARG A 194 6.32 12.66 0.89
CA ARG A 194 6.54 13.66 1.94
C ARG A 194 5.38 13.61 2.96
N PRO A 195 5.62 13.26 4.23
CA PRO A 195 4.57 13.16 5.24
C PRO A 195 3.73 14.42 5.39
N VAL A 196 4.34 15.61 5.29
CA VAL A 196 3.61 16.88 5.35
C VAL A 196 2.47 16.96 4.33
N HIS A 197 2.66 16.45 3.12
CA HIS A 197 1.60 16.44 2.11
C HIS A 197 0.47 15.47 2.48
N LEU A 198 0.80 14.31 3.07
CA LEU A 198 -0.20 13.36 3.56
C LEU A 198 -1.05 13.99 4.67
N VAL A 199 -0.43 14.68 5.62
CA VAL A 199 -1.12 15.36 6.73
C VAL A 199 -2.03 16.47 6.21
N VAL A 200 -1.54 17.29 5.27
CA VAL A 200 -2.35 18.36 4.66
C VAL A 200 -3.53 17.78 3.89
N SER A 201 -3.32 16.75 3.07
CA SER A 201 -4.40 16.08 2.31
C SER A 201 -5.41 15.41 3.24
N ALA A 202 -4.96 14.75 4.30
CA ALA A 202 -5.83 14.11 5.29
C ALA A 202 -6.66 15.14 6.05
N SER A 203 -6.05 16.27 6.43
CA SER A 203 -6.75 17.40 7.04
C SER A 203 -7.85 17.95 6.12
N LYS A 204 -7.52 18.23 4.85
CA LYS A 204 -8.50 18.67 3.84
C LYS A 204 -9.66 17.68 3.69
N MET A 205 -9.38 16.39 3.61
CA MET A 205 -10.41 15.35 3.55
C MET A 205 -11.28 15.35 4.81
N PHE A 206 -10.66 15.42 5.99
CA PHE A 206 -11.37 15.43 7.27
C PHE A 206 -12.32 16.63 7.39
N PHE A 207 -11.95 17.81 6.88
CA PHE A 207 -12.83 18.98 6.86
C PHE A 207 -13.89 18.94 5.75
N ALA A 208 -13.59 18.31 4.60
CA ALA A 208 -14.54 18.18 3.50
C ALA A 208 -15.68 17.17 3.76
N LEU A 209 -15.48 16.21 4.66
CA LEU A 209 -16.48 15.18 4.96
C LEU A 209 -17.70 15.75 5.72
N PRO A 210 -18.94 15.46 5.27
CA PRO A 210 -20.16 15.90 5.95
C PRO A 210 -20.45 15.03 7.20
N LYS A 211 -19.60 15.13 8.23
CA LYS A 211 -19.59 14.30 9.45
C LYS A 211 -20.95 14.18 10.11
N ILE A 212 -21.64 15.32 10.28
CA ILE A 212 -22.96 15.38 10.93
C ILE A 212 -23.97 14.51 10.19
N ARG A 213 -23.97 14.53 8.85
CA ARG A 213 -24.91 13.73 8.04
C ARG A 213 -24.57 12.25 8.07
N ILE A 214 -23.29 11.90 8.07
CA ILE A 214 -22.81 10.50 8.17
C ILE A 214 -23.20 9.91 9.53
N VAL A 215 -22.96 10.63 10.62
CA VAL A 215 -23.30 10.19 11.98
C VAL A 215 -24.82 10.02 12.13
N LYS A 216 -25.63 10.98 11.64
CA LYS A 216 -27.09 10.84 11.62
C LYS A 216 -27.54 9.59 10.85
N ALA A 217 -27.00 9.36 9.66
CA ALA A 217 -27.32 8.18 8.86
C ALA A 217 -26.93 6.86 9.57
N LEU A 218 -25.80 6.85 10.30
CA LEU A 218 -25.37 5.70 11.11
C LEU A 218 -26.30 5.44 12.30
N ILE A 219 -26.73 6.49 13.01
CA ILE A 219 -27.66 6.37 14.13
C ILE A 219 -29.03 5.87 13.66
N GLU A 220 -29.53 6.37 12.53
CA GLU A 220 -30.80 5.91 11.94
C GLU A 220 -30.75 4.44 11.51
N VAL A 221 -29.63 3.99 10.94
CA VAL A 221 -29.43 2.57 10.60
C VAL A 221 -29.35 1.70 11.85
N LYS A 222 -28.71 2.17 12.92
CA LYS A 222 -28.59 1.42 14.19
C LYS A 222 -29.92 1.31 14.96
N ARG A 223 -30.84 2.26 14.76
CA ARG A 223 -32.15 2.27 15.43
C ARG A 223 -33.18 1.36 14.73
N ARG A 224 -32.91 0.89 13.51
CA ARG A 224 -33.75 -0.06 12.76
C ARG A 224 -33.27 -1.50 12.97
#